data_AF-A0A5U3IKT6-F1
#
_entry.id   AF-A0A5U3IKT6-F1
#
_cell.length_a   1.000
_cell.length_b   1.000
_cell.length_c   1.000
_cell.angle_alpha   90.00
_cell.angle_beta   90.00
_cell.angle_gamma   90.00
#
_symmetry.space_group_name_H-M   'P 1'
#
loop_
_entity.id
_entity.type
_entity.pdbx_description
1 polymer ?
#
loop_
_entity_poly.entity_id
_entity_poly.type
_entity_poly.pdbx_seq_one_letter_code
_entity_poly.pdbx_strand_id
1 'polypeptide(L)'
;MADDKETERKLLVAEYYELKERAEDAAKTRQALLDSLPFEVSLLNGDASVNADRVKAMLIHLEDADHSMREMVARARSVAALCGRPEITLKDLLSRFGKSAP
;
A
#
# COMPACT_ATOMS: atom_id res chain seq x y z
N MET A 1 5.58 -6.11 -37.13
CA MET A 1 6.69 -5.50 -36.35
C MET A 1 6.35 -4.14 -35.75
N ALA A 2 5.41 -3.34 -36.30
CA ALA A 2 4.92 -2.12 -35.62
C ALA A 2 3.89 -2.44 -34.52
N ASP A 3 3.02 -3.42 -34.75
CA ASP A 3 2.00 -3.87 -33.77
C ASP A 3 2.59 -4.42 -32.47
N ASP A 4 3.75 -5.09 -32.53
CA ASP A 4 4.35 -5.73 -31.35
C ASP A 4 4.83 -4.68 -30.34
N LYS A 5 5.43 -3.58 -30.82
CA LYS A 5 5.93 -2.48 -29.98
C LYS A 5 4.79 -1.66 -29.37
N GLU A 6 3.71 -1.48 -30.11
CA GLU A 6 2.52 -0.80 -29.58
C GLU A 6 1.84 -1.64 -28.50
N THR A 7 1.76 -2.95 -28.72
CA THR A 7 1.19 -3.91 -27.75
C THR A 7 2.03 -3.98 -26.49
N GLU A 8 3.35 -4.09 -26.61
CA GLU A 8 4.29 -4.07 -25.48
C GLU A 8 4.13 -2.79 -24.64
N ARG A 9 4.03 -1.63 -25.29
CA ARG A 9 3.81 -0.36 -24.60
C ARG A 9 2.47 -0.32 -23.87
N LYS A 10 1.39 -0.85 -24.46
CA LYS A 10 0.07 -0.93 -23.80
C LYS A 10 0.12 -1.83 -22.57
N LEU A 11 0.83 -2.96 -22.64
CA LEU A 11 1.02 -3.86 -21.50
C LEU A 11 1.80 -3.19 -20.36
N LEU A 12 2.89 -2.48 -20.65
CA LEU A 12 3.64 -1.74 -19.64
C LEU A 12 2.80 -0.63 -18.97
N VAL A 13 1.93 0.03 -19.73
CA VAL A 13 1.01 1.03 -19.17
C VAL A 13 -0.03 0.36 -18.27
N ALA A 14 -0.59 -0.78 -18.67
CA ALA A 14 -1.54 -1.52 -17.86
C ALA A 14 -0.90 -2.01 -16.55
N GLU A 15 0.30 -2.59 -16.63
CA GLU A 15 1.07 -3.03 -15.46
C GLU A 15 1.37 -1.87 -14.51
N TYR A 16 1.77 -0.70 -15.03
CA TYR A 16 1.97 0.50 -14.20
C TYR A 16 0.72 0.87 -13.41
N TYR A 17 -0.46 0.85 -14.02
CA TYR A 17 -1.70 1.19 -13.33
C TYR A 17 -2.13 0.13 -12.33
N GLU A 18 -1.94 -1.16 -12.62
CA GLU A 18 -2.21 -2.25 -11.67
C GLU A 18 -1.30 -2.14 -10.44
N LEU A 19 0.00 -1.92 -10.64
CA LEU A 19 0.95 -1.74 -9.55
C LEU A 19 0.62 -0.49 -8.71
N LYS A 20 0.21 0.59 -9.37
CA LYS A 20 -0.24 1.80 -8.69
C LYS A 20 -1.47 1.55 -7.84
N GLU A 21 -2.50 0.91 -8.39
CA GLU A 21 -3.74 0.60 -7.67
C GLU A 21 -3.47 -0.26 -6.44
N ARG A 22 -2.66 -1.32 -6.58
CA ARG A 22 -2.23 -2.16 -5.46
C ARG A 22 -1.46 -1.39 -4.39
N ALA A 23 -0.57 -0.48 -4.79
CA ALA A 23 0.14 0.37 -3.84
C ALA A 23 -0.82 1.32 -3.09
N GLU A 24 -1.83 1.86 -3.77
CA GLU A 24 -2.86 2.71 -3.16
C GLU A 24 -3.73 1.89 -2.17
N ASP A 25 -4.12 0.67 -2.51
CA ASP A 25 -4.93 -0.19 -1.63
C ASP A 25 -4.15 -0.67 -0.40
N ALA A 26 -2.87 -1.01 -0.57
CA ALA A 26 -1.98 -1.29 0.55
C ALA A 26 -1.84 -0.06 1.48
N ALA A 27 -1.70 1.14 0.91
CA ALA A 27 -1.64 2.38 1.70
C ALA A 27 -2.94 2.64 2.49
N LYS A 28 -4.11 2.41 1.88
CA LYS A 28 -5.42 2.51 2.57
C LYS A 28 -5.54 1.50 3.71
N THR A 29 -5.17 0.25 3.46
CA THR A 29 -5.20 -0.83 4.45
C THR A 29 -4.31 -0.50 5.64
N ARG A 30 -3.08 -0.05 5.35
CA ARG A 30 -2.12 0.42 6.35
C ARG A 30 -2.71 1.54 7.20
N GLN A 31 -3.36 2.55 6.60
CA GLN A 31 -3.98 3.62 7.36
C GLN A 31 -5.14 3.13 8.23
N ALA A 32 -6.03 2.31 7.68
CA ALA A 32 -7.16 1.76 8.44
C ALA A 32 -6.70 0.96 9.68
N LEU A 33 -5.60 0.22 9.55
CA LEU A 33 -4.97 -0.49 10.66
C LEU A 33 -4.40 0.48 11.69
N LEU A 34 -3.68 1.53 11.26
CA LEU A 34 -3.15 2.56 12.15
C LEU A 34 -4.24 3.33 12.90
N ASP A 35 -5.38 3.59 12.25
CA ASP A 35 -6.52 4.26 12.87
C ASP A 35 -7.20 3.36 13.92
N SER A 36 -7.21 2.04 13.70
CA SER A 36 -7.87 1.07 14.58
C SER A 36 -7.00 0.62 15.75
N LEU A 37 -5.67 0.62 15.59
CA LEU A 37 -4.72 0.07 16.56
C LEU A 37 -4.78 0.73 17.96
N PRO A 38 -4.92 2.07 18.10
CA PRO A 38 -5.01 2.72 19.40
C PRO A 38 -6.25 2.27 20.21
N PHE A 39 -7.38 2.03 19.54
CA PHE A 39 -8.59 1.54 20.18
C PHE A 39 -8.39 0.14 20.73
N GLU A 40 -7.82 -0.75 19.91
CA GLU A 40 -7.57 -2.15 20.28
C GLU A 40 -6.52 -2.25 21.41
N VAL A 41 -5.49 -1.39 21.38
CA VAL A 41 -4.51 -1.29 22.48
C VAL A 41 -5.17 -0.76 23.76
N SER A 42 -6.08 0.21 23.67
CA SER A 42 -6.79 0.72 24.85
C SER A 42 -7.65 -0.35 25.52
N LEU A 43 -8.22 -1.27 24.74
CA LEU A 43 -8.99 -2.41 25.24
C LEU A 43 -8.13 -3.48 25.95
N LEU A 44 -6.80 -3.51 25.72
CA LEU A 44 -5.90 -4.43 26.44
C LEU A 44 -5.76 -4.08 27.92
N ASN A 45 -5.89 -2.81 28.28
CA ASN A 45 -5.78 -2.35 29.65
C ASN A 45 -6.99 -2.74 30.53
N GLY A 46 -8.07 -3.25 29.91
CA GLY A 46 -9.37 -3.49 30.52
C GLY A 46 -9.70 -4.93 30.90
N ASP A 47 -8.72 -5.83 30.99
CA ASP A 47 -8.86 -7.27 31.35
C ASP A 47 -9.28 -8.18 30.18
N ALA A 48 -8.33 -8.64 29.34
CA ALA A 48 -8.59 -9.62 28.28
C ALA A 48 -7.32 -10.26 27.69
N SER A 49 -7.03 -11.50 28.05
CA SER A 49 -5.99 -12.33 27.39
C SER A 49 -6.27 -12.56 25.90
N VAL A 50 -7.53 -12.43 25.46
CA VAL A 50 -7.99 -12.60 24.06
C VAL A 50 -7.64 -11.39 23.18
N ASN A 51 -7.34 -10.22 23.75
CA ASN A 51 -7.09 -9.00 22.97
C ASN A 51 -5.64 -8.88 22.48
N ALA A 52 -4.67 -9.49 23.17
CA ALA A 52 -3.25 -9.33 22.83
C ALA A 52 -2.89 -9.99 21.49
N ASP A 53 -3.46 -11.17 21.21
CA ASP A 53 -3.22 -11.87 19.94
C ASP A 53 -3.90 -11.17 18.77
N ARG A 54 -5.03 -10.49 19.00
CA ARG A 54 -5.67 -9.64 17.99
C ARG A 54 -4.81 -8.43 17.64
N VAL A 55 -4.24 -7.75 18.64
CA VAL A 55 -3.30 -6.64 18.41
C VAL A 55 -2.04 -7.11 17.68
N LYS A 56 -1.48 -8.28 18.05
CA LYS A 56 -0.35 -8.87 17.31
C LYS A 56 -0.70 -9.14 15.85
N ALA A 57 -1.87 -9.73 15.58
CA ALA A 57 -2.32 -9.97 14.21
C ALA A 57 -2.43 -8.64 13.43
N MET A 58 -3.01 -7.60 14.03
CA MET A 58 -3.11 -6.28 13.40
C MET A 58 -1.74 -5.66 13.09
N LEU A 59 -0.74 -5.85 13.97
CA LEU A 59 0.63 -5.40 13.72
C LEU A 59 1.27 -6.16 12.55
N ILE A 60 1.08 -7.48 12.46
CA ILE A 60 1.55 -8.28 11.32
C ILE A 60 0.91 -7.80 10.02
N HIS A 61 -0.42 -7.62 10.01
CA HIS A 61 -1.11 -7.10 8.85
C HIS A 61 -0.67 -5.68 8.45
N LEU A 62 -0.27 -4.86 9.43
CA LEU A 62 0.25 -3.52 9.19
C LEU A 62 1.63 -3.58 8.54
N GLU A 63 2.51 -4.46 9.02
CA GLU A 63 3.82 -4.72 8.43
C GLU A 63 3.69 -5.27 7.00
N ASP A 64 2.78 -6.22 6.77
CA ASP A 64 2.50 -6.77 5.45
C ASP A 64 2.00 -5.69 4.48
N ALA A 65 1.10 -4.82 4.92
CA ALA A 65 0.60 -3.71 4.13
C ALA A 65 1.70 -2.68 3.81
N ASP A 66 2.57 -2.36 4.78
CA ASP A 66 3.71 -1.45 4.55
C ASP A 66 4.72 -2.07 3.57
N HIS A 67 5.01 -3.36 3.71
CA HIS A 67 5.90 -4.10 2.81
C HIS A 67 5.35 -4.15 1.38
N SER A 68 4.08 -4.55 1.24
CA SER A 68 3.40 -4.62 -0.06
C SER A 68 3.37 -3.26 -0.74
N MET A 69 3.04 -2.19 -0.02
CA MET A 69 3.07 -0.83 -0.54
C MET A 69 4.46 -0.46 -1.07
N ARG A 70 5.53 -0.76 -0.30
CA ARG A 70 6.91 -0.47 -0.71
C ARG A 70 7.33 -1.26 -1.96
N GLU A 71 7.01 -2.54 -2.01
CA GLU A 71 7.33 -3.38 -3.16
C GLU A 71 6.61 -2.89 -4.43
N MET A 72 5.31 -2.62 -4.33
CA MET A 72 4.52 -2.15 -5.47
C MET A 72 4.97 -0.79 -5.97
N VAL A 73 5.32 0.14 -5.07
CA VAL A 73 5.91 1.44 -5.46
C VAL A 73 7.26 1.25 -6.16
N ALA A 74 8.13 0.37 -5.64
CA ALA A 74 9.43 0.12 -6.25
C ALA A 74 9.28 -0.44 -7.68
N ARG A 75 8.37 -1.41 -7.88
CA ARG A 75 8.07 -1.94 -9.22
C ARG A 75 7.43 -0.88 -10.12
N ALA A 76 6.44 -0.14 -9.63
CA ALA A 76 5.75 0.88 -10.41
C ALA A 76 6.71 1.96 -10.92
N ARG A 77 7.72 2.35 -10.11
CA ARG A 77 8.78 3.27 -10.52
C ARG A 77 9.61 2.74 -11.68
N SER A 78 10.03 1.48 -11.62
CA SER A 78 10.75 0.83 -12.71
C SER A 78 9.92 0.80 -14.00
N VAL A 79 8.63 0.46 -13.91
CA VAL A 79 7.73 0.42 -15.08
C VAL A 79 7.42 1.83 -15.60
N ALA A 80 7.27 2.82 -14.73
CA ALA A 80 6.99 4.21 -15.10
C ALA A 80 8.06 4.78 -16.04
N ALA A 81 9.33 4.49 -15.77
CA ALA A 81 10.45 4.89 -16.62
C ALA A 81 10.37 4.26 -18.03
N LEU A 82 9.90 3.00 -18.12
CA LEU A 82 9.79 2.28 -19.40
C LEU A 82 8.60 2.75 -20.25
N CYS A 83 7.50 3.18 -19.63
CA CYS A 83 6.29 3.60 -20.34
C CYS A 83 6.08 5.12 -20.41
N GLY A 84 6.98 5.93 -19.82
CA GLY A 84 6.92 7.39 -19.80
C GLY A 84 5.80 7.94 -18.91
N ARG A 85 5.49 7.24 -17.81
CA ARG A 85 4.48 7.65 -16.82
C ARG A 85 5.14 8.35 -15.62
N PRO A 86 4.39 9.17 -14.87
CA PRO A 86 4.94 9.80 -13.66
C PRO A 86 5.27 8.75 -12.61
N GLU A 87 6.41 8.92 -11.94
CA GLU A 87 6.76 8.09 -10.80
C GLU A 87 5.76 8.30 -9.66
N ILE A 88 5.37 7.20 -9.02
CA ILE A 88 4.69 7.25 -7.73
C ILE A 88 5.73 7.16 -6.62
N THR A 89 5.51 7.89 -5.52
CA THR A 89 6.40 7.84 -4.36
C THR A 89 5.64 7.43 -3.11
N LEU A 90 6.36 6.83 -2.15
CA LEU A 90 5.80 6.51 -0.84
C LEU A 90 5.28 7.77 -0.15
N LYS A 91 5.98 8.91 -0.29
CA LYS A 91 5.57 10.18 0.28
C LYS A 91 4.20 10.62 -0.27
N ASP A 92 3.97 10.45 -1.57
CA ASP A 92 2.68 10.82 -2.18
C ASP A 92 1.57 9.94 -1.64
N LEU A 93 1.77 8.62 -1.58
CA LEU A 93 0.78 7.69 -1.03
C LEU A 93 0.48 7.98 0.44
N LEU A 94 1.50 8.17 1.27
CA LEU A 94 1.34 8.51 2.68
C LEU A 94 0.72 9.90 2.87
N SER A 95 0.95 10.86 1.97
CA SER A 95 0.29 12.17 2.07
C SER A 95 -1.19 12.14 1.67
N ARG A 96 -1.55 11.28 0.72
CA ARG A 96 -2.92 11.13 0.19
C ARG A 96 -3.79 10.25 1.07
N PHE A 97 -3.22 9.15 1.58
CA PHE A 97 -3.94 8.14 2.34
C PHE A 97 -3.53 8.09 3.82
N GLY A 98 -2.37 8.63 4.19
CA GLY A 98 -1.86 8.62 5.57
C GLY A 98 -2.35 9.78 6.44
N LYS A 99 -3.39 10.50 6.01
CA LYS A 99 -4.03 11.54 6.82
C LYS A 99 -5.39 11.07 7.31
N SER A 100 -5.44 10.65 8.57
CA SER A 100 -6.61 10.85 9.42
C SER A 100 -6.18 10.94 10.88
N ALA A 101 -5.93 12.17 11.34
CA ALA A 101 -6.31 12.62 12.68
C ALA A 101 -6.21 14.17 12.70
N PRO A 102 -7.28 14.90 13.09
CA PRO A 102 -7.17 16.30 13.48
C PRO A 102 -6.32 16.48 14.76
#